data_AF-A0A433QZ66-F1
#
_entry.id   AF-A0A433QZ66-F1
#
_cell.length_a   1.000
_cell.length_b   1.000
_cell.length_c   1.000
_cell.angle_alpha   90.00
_cell.angle_beta   90.00
_cell.angle_gamma   90.00
#
_symmetry.space_group_name_H-M   'P 1'
#
loop_
_entity.id
_entity.type
_entity.pdbx_description
1 polymer ?
#
loop_
_entity_poly.entity_id
_entity_poly.type
_entity_poly.pdbx_seq_one_letter_code
_entity_poly.pdbx_strand_id
1 'polypeptide(L)'
;MLCTHVWVSDMGMAVANTKLRPSAHIRRFVQAARGHFKLDDQALAIRWICIFLAPHLLQAVFAGVGDYYTCRFAQKAVGMWISPTILFSTLTSWFNLHTAVRPLSNSLETVLTVVALFYWPLPGVVAEIDPRWQSGLRVALVWAAVSCVIRPTNGVVWLFLGVHLLWRCPNRQLSIMINTAIVMVLAFGTVLTLDTYLYTGSFSALLTAPIIAPLNFLRVNVFNSISLFYGIHSWHWYLTQGLPVLLTTFLPLFISGLWLSYADPALRTRTIPLLYLLAFVISVYSLLPHKEFRFIYPLLPILLLFASIGLHNLSPKHKWLAMVALVMTNIPMALYTSIWHQRGVVDVMRWVRERAQPGMEVEFLMPCHSTPWYSEVHDKEVNLEFLGCEPPLDPTDPTYMDEADVFYANPRRFILDRFNRSSVQGRAWPTHLVMFEALLKMEDEDGSLRGLFLGKGENGEGIYRECARFFNTHFNGDWRRKGDVIVLCYNDTGEDFVHIA
;
A
#
# COMPACT_ATOMS: atom_id res chain seq x y z
N MET A 1 21.04 -10.39 -6.89
CA MET A 1 19.73 -10.93 -7.36
C MET A 1 18.67 -11.02 -6.26
N LEU A 2 19.00 -10.65 -5.02
CA LEU A 2 18.05 -10.28 -3.96
C LEU A 2 18.46 -8.88 -3.49
N CYS A 3 17.83 -7.84 -4.02
CA CYS A 3 17.91 -6.50 -3.44
C CYS A 3 16.50 -6.04 -3.16
N THR A 4 16.16 -6.17 -1.87
CA THR A 4 15.15 -5.42 -1.14
C THR A 4 15.23 -3.94 -1.48
N HIS A 5 14.43 -3.48 -2.43
CA HIS A 5 14.05 -2.07 -2.53
C HIS A 5 12.61 -1.99 -2.04
N VAL A 6 12.53 -1.72 -0.74
CA VAL A 6 11.30 -1.59 0.03
C VAL A 6 10.43 -0.50 -0.57
N TRP A 7 9.19 -0.91 -0.81
CA TRP A 7 8.04 -0.21 -1.35
C TRP A 7 7.74 1.10 -0.62
N VAL A 8 7.87 2.23 -1.33
CA VAL A 8 7.56 3.59 -0.84
C VAL A 8 6.10 3.97 -1.14
N SER A 9 5.16 3.03 -1.07
CA SER A 9 3.72 3.36 -1.15
C SER A 9 3.00 3.33 0.20
N ASP A 10 3.64 2.80 1.25
CA ASP A 10 2.96 2.49 2.52
C ASP A 10 3.69 3.00 3.77
N MET A 11 4.73 3.83 3.59
CA MET A 11 5.36 4.58 4.67
C MET A 11 5.12 6.06 4.42
N GLY A 12 4.00 6.57 4.95
CA GLY A 12 4.11 7.86 5.62
C GLY A 12 5.25 7.70 6.62
N MET A 13 6.28 8.54 6.49
CA MET A 13 7.50 8.59 7.31
C MET A 13 8.74 7.83 6.80
N ALA A 14 9.47 8.54 5.94
CA ALA A 14 10.90 8.77 6.15
C ALA A 14 11.33 10.06 5.43
N VAL A 15 10.76 11.21 5.78
CA VAL A 15 11.26 12.51 5.29
C VAL A 15 11.13 13.57 6.38
N ALA A 16 12.14 13.67 7.23
CA ALA A 16 12.50 14.94 7.83
C ALA A 16 13.69 15.46 7.02
N ASN A 17 13.52 16.58 6.33
CA ASN A 17 14.52 17.23 5.50
C ASN A 17 15.08 16.41 4.33
N THR A 18 14.28 16.26 3.28
CA THR A 18 14.77 16.37 1.89
C THR A 18 13.56 16.33 0.98
N LYS A 19 13.35 17.37 0.14
CA LYS A 19 12.71 17.17 -1.19
C LYS A 19 13.21 15.82 -1.67
N LEU A 20 12.33 14.85 -1.95
CA LEU A 20 12.67 13.48 -2.36
C LEU A 20 13.49 13.49 -3.66
N ARG A 21 14.73 14.00 -3.57
CA ARG A 21 15.82 13.76 -4.47
C ARG A 21 16.14 12.30 -4.26
N PRO A 22 16.24 11.50 -5.33
CA PRO A 22 16.61 10.11 -5.20
C PRO A 22 17.81 10.01 -4.26
N SER A 23 17.68 9.15 -3.23
CA SER A 23 18.73 8.93 -2.24
C SER A 23 20.07 8.78 -2.96
N ALA A 24 21.17 9.17 -2.31
CA ALA A 24 22.50 9.02 -2.92
C ALA A 24 22.74 7.58 -3.44
N HIS A 25 22.01 6.59 -2.91
CA HIS A 25 21.95 5.20 -3.36
C HIS A 25 21.21 4.99 -4.69
N ILE A 26 20.07 5.65 -4.96
CA ILE A 26 19.45 5.64 -6.29
C ILE A 26 20.37 6.36 -7.28
N ARG A 27 20.98 7.49 -6.88
CA ARG A 27 21.97 8.16 -7.74
C ARG A 27 23.18 7.28 -8.04
N ARG A 28 23.70 6.53 -7.07
CA ARG A 28 24.85 5.61 -7.22
C ARG A 28 24.50 4.30 -7.92
N PHE A 29 23.34 3.70 -7.66
CA PHE A 29 22.88 2.49 -8.36
C PHE A 29 22.56 2.82 -9.82
N VAL A 30 21.87 3.93 -10.07
CA VAL A 30 21.63 4.38 -11.43
C VAL A 30 22.93 4.92 -12.07
N GLN A 31 23.87 5.53 -11.34
CA GLN A 31 25.22 5.87 -11.86
C GLN A 31 26.07 4.64 -12.20
N ALA A 32 26.02 3.59 -11.39
CA ALA A 32 26.69 2.32 -11.64
C ALA A 32 26.07 1.60 -12.85
N ALA A 33 24.75 1.69 -13.03
CA ALA A 33 24.08 1.23 -14.25
C ALA A 33 24.31 2.13 -15.47
N ARG A 34 24.62 3.43 -15.27
CA ARG A 34 24.81 4.46 -16.32
C ARG A 34 26.19 4.44 -16.98
N GLY A 35 27.18 3.73 -16.43
CA GLY A 35 28.55 3.80 -16.93
C GLY A 35 28.84 3.00 -18.21
N HIS A 36 27.93 2.14 -18.68
CA HIS A 36 28.32 1.05 -19.60
C HIS A 36 27.50 0.86 -20.87
N PHE A 37 26.47 1.68 -21.16
CA PHE A 37 25.64 1.43 -22.34
C PHE A 37 25.38 2.70 -23.16
N LYS A 38 26.13 2.84 -24.27
CA LYS A 38 25.68 3.57 -25.47
C LYS A 38 24.50 2.77 -26.03
N LEU A 39 23.31 3.38 -26.10
CA LEU A 39 22.06 2.64 -26.26
C LEU A 39 21.68 2.41 -27.73
N ASP A 40 21.59 1.12 -28.06
CA ASP A 40 20.96 0.54 -29.25
C ASP A 40 19.53 0.09 -28.87
N ASP A 41 18.62 -0.11 -29.83
CA ASP A 41 17.19 -0.41 -29.59
C ASP A 41 16.94 -1.63 -28.66
N GLN A 42 17.87 -2.59 -28.63
CA GLN A 42 17.82 -3.77 -27.75
C GLN A 42 17.91 -3.41 -26.25
N ALA A 43 18.64 -2.36 -25.90
CA ALA A 43 18.80 -1.94 -24.51
C ALA A 43 17.55 -1.22 -23.96
N LEU A 44 16.73 -0.63 -24.84
CA LEU A 44 15.41 -0.10 -24.47
C LEU A 44 14.43 -1.23 -24.12
N ALA A 45 14.43 -2.32 -24.90
CA ALA A 45 13.59 -3.50 -24.63
C ALA A 45 13.93 -4.17 -23.30
N ILE A 46 15.22 -4.33 -22.99
CA ILE A 46 15.69 -4.87 -21.70
C ILE A 46 15.26 -3.96 -20.54
N ARG A 47 15.34 -2.63 -20.71
CA ARG A 47 14.90 -1.65 -19.72
C ARG A 47 13.40 -1.77 -19.44
N TRP A 48 12.57 -1.94 -20.48
CA TRP A 48 11.13 -2.16 -20.33
C TRP A 48 10.81 -3.45 -19.57
N ILE A 49 11.45 -4.56 -19.92
CA ILE A 49 11.23 -5.85 -19.24
C ILE A 49 11.60 -5.77 -17.76
N CYS A 50 12.77 -5.22 -17.44
CA CYS A 50 13.27 -5.18 -16.07
C CYS A 50 12.52 -4.18 -15.17
N ILE A 51 12.13 -3.02 -15.72
CA ILE A 51 11.53 -1.95 -14.91
C ILE A 51 10.00 -2.10 -14.81
N PHE A 52 9.33 -2.47 -15.90
CA PHE A 52 7.87 -2.57 -15.91
C PHE A 52 7.39 -4.00 -15.73
N LEU A 53 7.82 -4.95 -16.56
CA LEU A 53 7.21 -6.28 -16.57
C LEU A 53 7.58 -7.12 -15.34
N ALA A 54 8.86 -7.09 -14.93
CA ALA A 54 9.34 -7.95 -13.85
C ALA A 54 8.66 -7.71 -12.49
N PRO A 55 8.43 -6.45 -12.02
CA PRO A 55 7.69 -6.22 -10.79
C PRO A 55 6.24 -6.75 -10.82
N HIS A 56 5.56 -6.64 -11.97
CA HIS A 56 4.20 -7.15 -12.13
C HIS A 56 4.15 -8.67 -12.10
N LEU A 57 5.09 -9.34 -12.80
CA LEU A 57 5.20 -10.80 -12.77
C LEU A 57 5.55 -11.31 -11.36
N LEU A 58 6.45 -10.63 -10.65
CA LEU A 58 6.79 -10.97 -9.27
C LEU A 58 5.57 -10.86 -8.36
N GLN A 59 4.78 -9.80 -8.50
CA GLN A 59 3.57 -9.60 -7.71
C GLN A 59 2.50 -10.66 -8.05
N ALA A 60 2.37 -11.06 -9.31
CA ALA A 60 1.50 -12.16 -9.72
C ALA A 60 1.93 -13.50 -9.09
N VAL A 61 3.24 -13.76 -9.01
CA VAL A 61 3.77 -14.94 -8.30
C VAL A 61 3.42 -14.89 -6.81
N PHE A 62 3.61 -13.74 -6.15
CA PHE A 62 3.23 -13.60 -4.74
C PHE A 62 1.73 -13.82 -4.50
N ALA A 63 0.87 -13.24 -5.34
CA ALA A 63 -0.57 -13.46 -5.26
C ALA A 63 -0.93 -14.95 -5.41
N GLY A 64 -0.36 -15.64 -6.43
CA GLY A 64 -0.59 -17.07 -6.64
C GLY A 64 -0.08 -17.95 -5.48
N VAL A 65 1.06 -17.59 -4.89
CA VAL A 65 1.57 -18.24 -3.66
C VAL A 65 0.60 -18.02 -2.50
N GLY A 66 0.08 -16.81 -2.34
CA GLY A 66 -0.93 -16.47 -1.33
C GLY A 66 -2.20 -17.32 -1.45
N ASP A 67 -2.77 -17.41 -2.65
CA ASP A 67 -3.97 -18.22 -2.92
C ASP A 67 -3.72 -19.72 -2.67
N TYR A 68 -2.58 -20.23 -3.15
CA TYR A 68 -2.18 -21.62 -2.94
C TYR A 68 -2.04 -21.94 -1.45
N TYR A 69 -1.29 -21.15 -0.69
CA TYR A 69 -1.09 -21.39 0.74
C TYR A 69 -2.36 -21.13 1.54
N THR A 70 -3.26 -20.24 1.10
CA THR A 70 -4.59 -20.09 1.71
C THR A 70 -5.41 -21.39 1.58
N CYS A 71 -5.41 -22.02 0.41
CA CYS A 71 -6.06 -23.31 0.22
C CYS A 71 -5.41 -24.41 1.07
N ARG A 72 -4.07 -24.50 1.08
CA ARG A 72 -3.33 -25.49 1.87
C ARG A 72 -3.54 -25.31 3.38
N PHE A 73 -3.55 -24.06 3.85
CA PHE A 73 -3.85 -23.70 5.22
C PHE A 73 -5.28 -24.12 5.61
N ALA A 74 -6.27 -23.80 4.77
CA ALA A 74 -7.66 -24.20 5.01
C ALA A 74 -7.82 -25.72 5.08
N GLN A 75 -7.20 -26.46 4.14
CA GLN A 75 -7.20 -27.92 4.15
C GLN A 75 -6.58 -28.50 5.43
N LYS A 76 -5.47 -27.90 5.90
CA LYS A 76 -4.84 -28.28 7.16
C LYS A 76 -5.77 -27.99 8.34
N ALA A 77 -6.39 -26.81 8.38
CA ALA A 77 -7.19 -26.35 9.51
C ALA A 77 -8.49 -27.15 9.70
N VAL A 78 -9.25 -27.42 8.62
CA VAL A 78 -10.59 -28.03 8.74
C VAL A 78 -10.76 -29.34 7.97
N GLY A 79 -9.91 -29.65 7.01
CA GLY A 79 -9.92 -30.87 6.21
C GLY A 79 -10.04 -30.64 4.71
N MET A 80 -9.82 -31.69 3.92
CA MET A 80 -9.71 -31.62 2.46
C MET A 80 -11.02 -31.20 1.74
N TRP A 81 -12.17 -31.43 2.35
CA TRP A 81 -13.50 -31.12 1.82
C TRP A 81 -13.72 -29.63 1.52
N ILE A 82 -12.98 -28.73 2.18
CA ILE A 82 -13.12 -27.27 2.02
C ILE A 82 -12.52 -26.75 0.71
N SER A 83 -11.62 -27.53 0.08
CA SER A 83 -10.76 -27.09 -1.03
C SER A 83 -11.50 -26.38 -2.18
N PRO A 84 -12.62 -26.89 -2.73
CA PRO A 84 -13.29 -26.21 -3.84
C PRO A 84 -13.89 -24.86 -3.42
N THR A 85 -14.46 -24.78 -2.22
CA THR A 85 -15.11 -23.56 -1.72
C THR A 85 -14.10 -22.50 -1.30
N ILE A 86 -12.95 -22.87 -0.74
CA ILE A 86 -11.90 -21.90 -0.42
C ILE A 86 -11.22 -21.35 -1.66
N LEU A 87 -10.89 -22.19 -2.64
CA LEU A 87 -10.31 -21.74 -3.90
C LEU A 87 -11.28 -20.81 -4.64
N PHE A 88 -12.57 -21.17 -4.68
CA PHE A 88 -13.59 -20.29 -5.22
C PHE A 88 -13.61 -18.95 -4.48
N SER A 89 -13.60 -18.96 -3.15
CA SER A 89 -13.69 -17.73 -2.33
C SER A 89 -12.47 -16.82 -2.49
N THR A 90 -11.25 -17.36 -2.59
CA THR A 90 -10.03 -16.56 -2.80
C THR A 90 -10.02 -15.90 -4.18
N LEU A 91 -10.41 -16.66 -5.22
CA LEU A 91 -10.44 -16.18 -6.60
C LEU A 91 -11.60 -15.23 -6.90
N THR A 92 -12.66 -15.25 -6.11
CA THR A 92 -13.84 -14.39 -6.31
C THR A 92 -13.96 -13.26 -5.30
N SER A 93 -13.15 -13.22 -4.24
CA SER A 93 -13.12 -12.08 -3.32
C SER A 93 -12.62 -10.82 -4.02
N TRP A 94 -13.49 -9.78 -4.07
CA TRP A 94 -13.12 -8.48 -4.64
C TRP A 94 -11.88 -7.91 -3.96
N PHE A 95 -11.87 -7.89 -2.64
CA PHE A 95 -10.79 -7.29 -1.87
C PHE A 95 -9.46 -8.02 -2.08
N ASN A 96 -9.50 -9.36 -2.17
CA ASN A 96 -8.30 -10.16 -2.49
C ASN A 96 -7.79 -9.85 -3.90
N LEU A 97 -8.65 -9.91 -4.91
CA LEU A 97 -8.29 -9.60 -6.31
C LEU A 97 -7.69 -8.19 -6.45
N HIS A 98 -8.26 -7.21 -5.76
CA HIS A 98 -7.81 -5.82 -5.81
C HIS A 98 -6.46 -5.61 -5.12
N THR A 99 -6.23 -6.28 -3.99
CA THR A 99 -5.07 -5.98 -3.12
C THR A 99 -3.88 -6.90 -3.42
N ALA A 100 -4.11 -8.19 -3.68
CA ALA A 100 -3.06 -9.20 -3.87
C ALA A 100 -2.09 -8.86 -5.02
N VAL A 101 -2.61 -8.28 -6.10
CA VAL A 101 -1.84 -7.91 -7.29
C VAL A 101 -1.19 -6.54 -7.19
N ARG A 102 -1.47 -5.79 -6.13
CA ARG A 102 -0.87 -4.47 -5.93
C ARG A 102 0.45 -4.58 -5.19
N PRO A 103 1.45 -3.76 -5.56
CA PRO A 103 2.77 -3.68 -4.94
C PRO A 103 2.76 -3.07 -3.50
N LEU A 104 1.85 -3.52 -2.64
CA LEU A 104 1.73 -3.06 -1.27
C LEU A 104 2.51 -4.00 -0.34
N SER A 105 3.14 -3.45 0.69
CA SER A 105 3.79 -4.29 1.69
C SER A 105 2.77 -5.12 2.48
N ASN A 106 1.51 -4.67 2.62
CA ASN A 106 0.42 -5.48 3.19
C ASN A 106 0.10 -6.72 2.34
N SER A 107 0.30 -6.67 1.02
CA SER A 107 0.07 -7.83 0.15
C SER A 107 1.11 -8.90 0.41
N LEU A 108 2.39 -8.50 0.49
CA LEU A 108 3.46 -9.42 0.85
C LEU A 108 3.33 -9.93 2.29
N GLU A 109 2.97 -9.05 3.25
CA GLU A 109 2.67 -9.41 4.64
C GLU A 109 1.59 -10.52 4.71
N THR A 110 0.52 -10.39 3.93
CA THR A 110 -0.58 -11.37 3.89
C THR A 110 -0.11 -12.73 3.37
N VAL A 111 0.66 -12.73 2.27
CA VAL A 111 1.25 -13.95 1.69
C VAL A 111 2.17 -14.64 2.69
N LEU A 112 3.09 -13.91 3.30
CA LEU A 112 4.03 -14.46 4.29
C LEU A 112 3.30 -14.96 5.54
N THR A 113 2.27 -14.23 5.97
CA THR A 113 1.43 -14.62 7.11
C THR A 113 0.75 -15.96 6.85
N VAL A 114 0.12 -16.15 5.68
CA VAL A 114 -0.57 -17.41 5.39
C VAL A 114 0.39 -18.58 5.14
N VAL A 115 1.57 -18.33 4.55
CA VAL A 115 2.65 -19.32 4.44
C VAL A 115 3.09 -19.77 5.83
N ALA A 116 3.34 -18.82 6.73
CA ALA A 116 3.74 -19.11 8.10
C ALA A 116 2.62 -19.86 8.87
N LEU A 117 1.36 -19.45 8.72
CA LEU A 117 0.19 -20.13 9.32
C LEU A 117 0.05 -21.58 8.83
N PHE A 118 0.34 -21.85 7.56
CA PHE A 118 0.33 -23.21 7.03
C PHE A 118 1.37 -24.11 7.73
N TYR A 119 2.58 -23.61 8.01
CA TYR A 119 3.60 -24.37 8.72
C TYR A 119 3.41 -24.37 10.25
N TRP A 120 2.67 -23.39 10.79
CA TRP A 120 2.44 -23.25 12.23
C TRP A 120 1.79 -24.49 12.84
N PRO A 121 2.25 -24.98 14.01
CA PRO A 121 1.64 -26.12 14.69
C PRO A 121 0.32 -25.70 15.32
N LEU A 122 -0.78 -25.82 14.57
CA LEU A 122 -2.13 -25.52 15.05
C LEU A 122 -2.57 -26.56 16.10
N PRO A 123 -2.90 -26.12 17.33
CA PRO A 123 -3.40 -27.02 18.37
C PRO A 123 -4.70 -27.71 17.94
N GLY A 124 -4.84 -29.01 18.22
CA GLY A 124 -6.00 -29.81 17.79
C GLY A 124 -5.96 -30.29 16.33
N VAL A 125 -4.94 -29.90 15.57
CA VAL A 125 -4.72 -30.31 14.17
C VAL A 125 -3.43 -31.11 14.03
N VAL A 126 -2.33 -30.61 14.59
CA VAL A 126 -1.04 -31.32 14.60
C VAL A 126 -0.95 -32.17 15.86
N ALA A 127 -0.71 -33.47 15.69
CA ALA A 127 -0.50 -34.38 16.81
C ALA A 127 0.81 -34.00 17.53
N GLU A 128 0.75 -33.80 18.84
CA GLU A 128 1.89 -33.38 19.67
C GLU A 128 3.06 -34.38 19.67
N ILE A 129 2.80 -35.61 19.21
CA ILE A 129 3.74 -36.73 19.16
C ILE A 129 4.59 -36.70 17.86
N ASP A 130 4.14 -36.04 16.78
CA ASP A 130 4.82 -36.07 15.48
C ASP A 130 6.08 -35.17 15.48
N PRO A 131 7.31 -35.71 15.47
CA PRO A 131 8.54 -34.91 15.53
C PRO A 131 8.68 -33.87 14.40
N ARG A 132 7.93 -34.01 13.30
CA ARG A 132 7.88 -33.02 12.21
C ARG A 132 7.33 -31.66 12.65
N TRP A 133 6.64 -31.58 13.79
CA TRP A 133 6.12 -30.32 14.33
C TRP A 133 7.22 -29.27 14.56
N GLN A 134 8.41 -29.70 14.98
CA GLN A 134 9.53 -28.78 15.25
C GLN A 134 10.12 -28.18 13.96
N SER A 135 10.28 -28.99 12.92
CA SER A 135 10.70 -28.50 11.60
C SER A 135 9.67 -27.53 11.01
N GLY A 136 8.37 -27.86 11.14
CA GLY A 136 7.28 -26.97 10.73
C GLY A 136 7.30 -25.65 11.50
N LEU A 137 7.46 -25.71 12.83
CA LEU A 137 7.58 -24.51 13.67
C LEU A 137 8.75 -23.63 13.26
N ARG A 138 9.94 -24.19 13.01
CA ARG A 138 11.10 -23.39 12.54
C ARG A 138 10.80 -22.68 11.23
N VAL A 139 10.20 -23.37 10.26
CA VAL A 139 9.81 -22.76 8.97
C VAL A 139 8.77 -21.66 9.19
N ALA A 140 7.76 -21.91 10.04
CA ALA A 140 6.75 -20.92 10.37
C ALA A 140 7.35 -19.67 11.04
N LEU A 141 8.25 -19.85 12.00
CA LEU A 141 8.95 -18.77 12.70
C LEU A 141 9.80 -17.93 11.74
N VAL A 142 10.49 -18.54 10.78
CA VAL A 142 11.28 -17.81 9.77
C VAL A 142 10.37 -16.91 8.93
N TRP A 143 9.28 -17.45 8.40
CA TRP A 143 8.34 -16.65 7.60
C TRP A 143 7.61 -15.58 8.42
N ALA A 144 7.25 -15.90 9.66
CA ALA A 144 6.72 -14.94 10.63
C ALA A 144 7.70 -13.79 10.89
N ALA A 145 8.98 -14.11 11.12
CA ALA A 145 10.01 -13.11 11.35
C ALA A 145 10.23 -12.22 10.11
N VAL A 146 10.29 -12.79 8.90
CA VAL A 146 10.37 -12.02 7.65
C VAL A 146 9.16 -11.11 7.49
N SER A 147 7.96 -11.59 7.81
CA SER A 147 6.73 -10.77 7.79
C SER A 147 6.82 -9.60 8.78
N CYS A 148 7.26 -9.83 10.02
CA CYS A 148 7.48 -8.80 11.03
C CYS A 148 8.57 -7.79 10.65
N VAL A 149 9.61 -8.22 9.94
CA VAL A 149 10.65 -7.33 9.43
C VAL A 149 10.09 -6.38 8.38
N ILE A 150 9.30 -6.91 7.45
CA ILE A 150 8.66 -6.12 6.38
C ILE A 150 7.61 -5.18 6.98
N ARG A 151 6.80 -5.66 7.93
CA ARG A 151 5.85 -4.85 8.69
C ARG A 151 5.87 -5.24 10.18
N PRO A 152 6.42 -4.39 11.07
CA PRO A 152 6.49 -4.67 12.52
C PRO A 152 5.13 -4.95 13.17
N THR A 153 4.06 -4.38 12.62
CA THR A 153 2.67 -4.58 13.09
C THR A 153 2.22 -6.05 12.99
N ASN A 154 2.78 -6.84 12.05
CA ASN A 154 2.49 -8.26 11.92
C ASN A 154 2.84 -9.07 13.18
N GLY A 155 3.74 -8.53 14.02
CA GLY A 155 4.10 -9.11 15.31
C GLY A 155 2.90 -9.34 16.24
N VAL A 156 1.81 -8.59 16.09
CA VAL A 156 0.57 -8.80 16.86
C VAL A 156 -0.04 -10.18 16.60
N VAL A 157 -0.01 -10.67 15.35
CA VAL A 157 -0.49 -12.02 14.99
C VAL A 157 0.31 -13.09 15.72
N TRP A 158 1.63 -12.97 15.66
CA TRP A 158 2.56 -13.96 16.20
C TRP A 158 2.68 -13.92 17.72
N LEU A 159 2.46 -12.76 18.34
CA LEU A 159 2.36 -12.63 19.78
C LEU A 159 1.22 -13.51 20.32
N PHE A 160 0.03 -13.40 19.73
CA PHE A 160 -1.11 -14.23 20.13
C PHE A 160 -0.83 -15.72 19.90
N LEU A 161 -0.41 -16.09 18.69
CA LEU A 161 -0.17 -17.48 18.34
C LEU A 161 0.95 -18.11 19.17
N GLY A 162 2.02 -17.37 19.43
CA GLY A 162 3.15 -17.80 20.25
C GLY A 162 2.76 -18.04 21.70
N VAL A 163 2.05 -17.09 22.32
CA VAL A 163 1.53 -17.25 23.70
C VAL A 163 0.55 -18.42 23.77
N HIS A 164 -0.38 -18.54 22.81
CA HIS A 164 -1.31 -19.65 22.75
C HIS A 164 -0.60 -21.00 22.60
N LEU A 165 0.46 -21.09 21.78
CA LEU A 165 1.24 -22.31 21.61
C LEU A 165 2.01 -22.69 22.89
N LEU A 166 2.62 -21.72 23.58
CA LEU A 166 3.30 -21.95 24.85
C LEU A 166 2.34 -22.44 25.94
N TRP A 167 1.12 -21.90 25.99
CA TRP A 167 0.10 -22.35 26.93
C TRP A 167 -0.37 -23.77 26.60
N ARG A 168 -0.59 -24.09 25.32
CA ARG A 168 -1.07 -25.42 24.90
C ARG A 168 -0.02 -26.51 25.04
N CYS A 169 1.26 -26.19 24.96
CA CYS A 169 2.35 -27.18 24.97
C CYS A 169 3.33 -26.96 26.15
N PRO A 170 2.89 -27.13 27.41
CA PRO A 170 3.71 -26.81 28.60
C PRO A 170 5.02 -27.61 28.64
N ASN A 171 5.00 -28.88 28.25
CA ASN A 171 6.18 -29.77 28.26
C ASN A 171 7.23 -29.41 27.20
N ARG A 172 6.93 -28.50 26.27
CA ARG A 172 7.81 -28.14 25.14
C ARG A 172 8.15 -26.64 25.10
N GLN A 173 7.78 -25.88 26.13
CA GLN A 173 7.98 -24.43 26.19
C GLN A 173 9.43 -24.03 25.95
N LEU A 174 10.39 -24.69 26.62
CA LEU A 174 11.81 -24.40 26.43
C LEU A 174 12.25 -24.57 24.97
N SER A 175 11.79 -25.63 24.30
CA SER A 175 12.11 -25.87 22.89
C SER A 175 11.51 -24.78 21.99
N ILE A 176 10.24 -24.41 22.21
CA ILE A 176 9.56 -23.34 21.46
C ILE A 176 10.30 -22.01 21.66
N MET A 177 10.64 -21.66 22.91
CA MET A 177 11.36 -20.44 23.24
C MET A 177 12.75 -20.38 22.60
N ILE A 178 13.53 -21.46 22.66
CA ILE A 178 14.86 -21.53 22.03
C ILE A 178 14.76 -21.32 20.52
N ASN A 179 13.87 -22.05 19.83
CA ASN A 179 13.69 -21.90 18.38
C ASN A 179 13.24 -20.47 18.03
N THR A 180 12.33 -19.89 18.81
CA THR A 180 11.85 -18.51 18.63
C THR A 180 12.99 -17.51 18.83
N ALA A 181 13.76 -17.63 19.91
CA ALA A 181 14.88 -16.76 20.23
C ALA A 181 15.95 -16.79 19.14
N ILE A 182 16.32 -17.98 18.65
CA ILE A 182 17.30 -18.14 17.56
C ILE A 182 16.82 -17.40 16.31
N VAL A 183 15.58 -17.64 15.88
CA VAL A 183 15.04 -17.00 14.67
C VAL A 183 14.94 -15.48 14.85
N MET A 184 14.48 -15.00 16.01
CA MET A 184 14.40 -13.56 16.29
C MET A 184 15.78 -12.90 16.29
N VAL A 185 16.80 -13.50 16.92
CA VAL A 185 18.17 -12.96 16.94
C VAL A 185 18.73 -12.90 15.53
N LEU A 186 18.55 -13.95 14.72
CA LEU A 186 19.01 -13.99 13.33
C LEU A 186 18.30 -12.94 12.47
N ALA A 187 16.98 -12.84 12.55
CA ALA A 187 16.20 -11.88 11.78
C ALA A 187 16.54 -10.43 12.18
N PHE A 188 16.54 -10.13 13.48
CA PHE A 188 16.87 -8.81 14.00
C PHE A 188 18.31 -8.42 13.68
N GLY A 189 19.28 -9.33 13.89
CA GLY A 189 20.69 -9.10 13.55
C GLY A 189 20.91 -8.83 12.06
N THR A 190 20.19 -9.56 11.19
CA THR A 190 20.24 -9.35 9.74
C THR A 190 19.72 -7.97 9.36
N VAL A 191 18.54 -7.57 9.86
CA VAL A 191 17.96 -6.26 9.58
C VAL A 191 18.83 -5.14 10.11
N LEU A 192 19.29 -5.25 11.36
CA LEU A 192 20.16 -4.26 11.98
C LEU A 192 21.44 -4.04 11.17
N THR A 193 22.06 -5.13 10.71
CA THR A 193 23.28 -5.07 9.89
C THR A 193 23.01 -4.47 8.52
N LEU A 194 21.94 -4.90 7.85
CA LEU A 194 21.56 -4.40 6.53
C LEU A 194 21.18 -2.93 6.56
N ASP A 195 20.30 -2.52 7.47
CA ASP A 195 19.87 -1.12 7.58
C ASP A 195 21.06 -0.23 7.92
N THR A 196 21.87 -0.61 8.92
CA THR A 196 23.04 0.17 9.29
C THR A 196 24.00 0.34 8.12
N TYR A 197 24.30 -0.75 7.39
CA TYR A 197 25.16 -0.68 6.22
C TYR A 197 24.55 0.15 5.09
N LEU A 198 23.26 -0.03 4.80
CA LEU A 198 22.58 0.65 3.69
C LEU A 198 22.49 2.16 3.91
N TYR A 199 22.26 2.62 5.14
CA TYR A 199 22.13 4.05 5.44
C TYR A 199 23.47 4.74 5.73
N THR A 200 24.45 4.05 6.32
CA THR A 200 25.74 4.66 6.69
C THR A 200 26.87 4.37 5.69
N GLY A 201 26.70 3.32 4.86
CA GLY A 201 27.74 2.83 3.95
C GLY A 201 28.88 2.06 4.63
N SER A 202 28.84 1.85 5.95
CA SER A 202 29.91 1.18 6.69
C SER A 202 29.39 0.17 7.71
N PHE A 203 30.02 -1.01 7.77
CA PHE A 203 29.75 -1.99 8.83
C PHE A 203 30.30 -1.55 10.19
N SER A 204 31.31 -0.68 10.25
CA SER A 204 31.85 -0.19 11.53
C SER A 204 30.82 0.64 12.31
N ALA A 205 29.85 1.23 11.61
CA ALA A 205 28.75 1.97 12.23
C ALA A 205 27.82 1.06 13.07
N LEU A 206 27.88 -0.26 12.90
CA LEU A 206 27.11 -1.20 13.73
C LEU A 206 27.45 -1.09 15.22
N LEU A 207 28.71 -0.77 15.55
CA LEU A 207 29.19 -0.65 16.92
C LEU A 207 29.05 0.77 17.48
N THR A 208 29.01 1.80 16.63
CA THR A 208 29.04 3.21 17.04
C THR A 208 27.70 3.92 16.90
N ALA A 209 26.93 3.62 15.85
CA ALA A 209 25.66 4.26 15.53
C ALA A 209 24.73 3.29 14.77
N PRO A 210 24.25 2.20 15.42
CA PRO A 210 23.39 1.22 14.78
C PRO A 210 22.02 1.83 14.43
N ILE A 211 21.51 1.49 13.24
CA ILE A 211 20.20 1.96 12.78
C ILE A 211 19.15 0.88 13.07
N ILE A 212 18.31 1.15 14.06
CA ILE A 212 17.22 0.26 14.47
C ILE A 212 15.91 0.77 13.87
N ALA A 213 15.65 0.46 12.60
CA ALA A 213 14.47 0.96 11.89
C ALA A 213 13.13 0.63 12.58
N PRO A 214 12.89 -0.59 13.12
CA PRO A 214 11.65 -0.88 13.84
C PRO A 214 11.45 -0.04 15.11
N LEU A 215 12.53 0.32 15.81
CA LEU A 215 12.45 1.18 16.99
C LEU A 215 12.13 2.62 16.60
N ASN A 216 12.74 3.11 15.52
CA ASN A 216 12.39 4.40 14.94
C ASN A 216 10.93 4.43 14.48
N PHE A 217 10.44 3.37 13.84
CA PHE A 217 9.04 3.23 13.47
C PHE A 217 8.11 3.35 14.70
N LEU A 218 8.41 2.63 15.78
CA LEU A 218 7.62 2.70 17.03
C LEU A 218 7.66 4.11 17.63
N ARG A 219 8.85 4.70 17.70
CA ARG A 219 9.02 6.05 18.25
C ARG A 219 8.18 7.08 17.49
N VAL A 220 8.23 7.05 16.17
CA VAL A 220 7.61 8.10 15.38
C VAL A 220 6.10 7.84 15.18
N ASN A 221 5.66 6.59 14.95
CA ASN A 221 4.24 6.31 14.69
C ASN A 221 3.40 6.20 15.95
N VAL A 222 3.97 5.63 17.02
CA VAL A 222 3.24 5.30 18.25
C VAL A 222 3.48 6.37 19.31
N PHE A 223 4.73 6.75 19.59
CA PHE A 223 5.01 7.73 20.64
C PHE A 223 4.81 9.18 20.16
N ASN A 224 5.25 9.51 18.95
CA ASN A 224 5.07 10.86 18.40
C ASN A 224 3.71 11.05 17.70
N SER A 225 2.88 9.99 17.63
CA SER A 225 1.50 10.03 17.10
C SER A 225 1.33 10.65 15.71
N ILE A 226 2.36 10.63 14.86
CA ILE A 226 2.29 11.22 13.50
C ILE A 226 1.19 10.56 12.67
N SER A 227 0.81 9.32 12.97
CA SER A 227 -0.31 8.64 12.33
C SER A 227 -1.64 9.39 12.43
N LEU A 228 -1.84 10.27 13.43
CA LEU A 228 -3.02 11.13 13.55
C LEU A 228 -3.18 12.09 12.37
N PHE A 229 -2.08 12.52 11.76
CA PHE A 229 -2.05 13.41 10.60
C PHE A 229 -2.82 12.83 9.40
N TYR A 230 -2.84 11.51 9.26
CA TYR A 230 -3.50 10.81 8.15
C TYR A 230 -4.98 10.51 8.42
N GLY A 231 -5.55 11.04 9.50
CA GLY A 231 -6.96 10.95 9.84
C GLY A 231 -7.26 10.01 11.01
N ILE A 232 -8.38 10.29 11.68
CA ILE A 232 -8.83 9.60 12.90
C ILE A 232 -10.13 8.86 12.62
N HIS A 233 -10.22 7.62 13.08
CA HIS A 233 -11.41 6.79 12.98
C HIS A 233 -11.84 6.25 14.34
N SER A 234 -13.15 6.10 14.55
CA SER A 234 -13.74 5.51 15.76
C SER A 234 -13.17 4.12 16.08
N TRP A 235 -13.16 3.74 17.35
CA TRP A 235 -12.62 2.44 17.78
C TRP A 235 -13.33 1.25 17.10
N HIS A 236 -14.65 1.34 16.87
CA HIS A 236 -15.44 0.28 16.23
C HIS A 236 -15.31 0.23 14.70
N TRP A 237 -14.47 1.05 14.08
CA TRP A 237 -14.39 1.19 12.63
C TRP A 237 -14.05 -0.12 11.92
N TYR A 238 -13.14 -0.95 12.46
CA TYR A 238 -12.84 -2.25 11.85
C TYR A 238 -14.03 -3.22 11.90
N LEU A 239 -14.87 -3.15 12.94
CA LEU A 239 -16.07 -3.99 13.04
C LEU A 239 -17.18 -3.49 12.10
N THR A 240 -17.38 -2.17 12.05
CA THR A 240 -18.51 -1.53 11.36
C THR A 240 -18.26 -1.22 9.89
N GLN A 241 -17.00 -1.06 9.47
CA GLN A 241 -16.60 -0.74 8.10
C GLN A 241 -15.53 -1.70 7.58
N GLY A 242 -14.50 -1.98 8.37
CA GLY A 242 -13.38 -2.84 7.97
C GLY A 242 -13.82 -4.24 7.50
N LEU A 243 -14.41 -5.02 8.39
CA LEU A 243 -14.90 -6.37 8.10
C LEU A 243 -15.97 -6.38 7.00
N PRO A 244 -17.00 -5.50 7.01
CA PRO A 244 -17.95 -5.40 5.91
C PRO A 244 -17.30 -5.13 4.54
N VAL A 245 -16.26 -4.30 4.46
CA VAL A 245 -15.57 -4.03 3.19
C VAL A 245 -14.68 -5.20 2.75
N LEU A 246 -13.95 -5.83 3.67
CA LEU A 246 -13.10 -6.99 3.35
C LEU A 246 -13.93 -8.19 2.85
N LEU A 247 -15.07 -8.43 3.50
CA LEU A 247 -15.94 -9.57 3.20
C LEU A 247 -16.98 -9.25 2.13
N THR A 248 -17.44 -8.00 2.00
CA THR A 248 -18.56 -7.60 1.15
C THR A 248 -19.72 -8.60 1.19
N THR A 249 -20.04 -9.25 0.08
CA THR A 249 -21.13 -10.22 -0.06
C THR A 249 -20.79 -11.61 0.49
N PHE A 250 -19.54 -11.85 0.92
CA PHE A 250 -19.17 -13.01 1.74
C PHE A 250 -19.61 -12.86 3.21
N LEU A 251 -19.98 -11.66 3.68
CA LEU A 251 -20.26 -11.41 5.09
C LEU A 251 -21.36 -12.34 5.68
N PRO A 252 -22.50 -12.60 5.00
CA PRO A 252 -23.50 -13.55 5.52
C PRO A 252 -22.96 -14.98 5.64
N LEU A 253 -22.13 -15.41 4.68
CA LEU A 253 -21.51 -16.74 4.68
C LEU A 253 -20.43 -16.85 5.77
N PHE A 254 -19.70 -15.78 6.03
CA PHE A 254 -18.78 -15.69 7.15
C PHE A 254 -19.51 -15.88 8.48
N ILE A 255 -20.63 -15.17 8.70
CA ILE A 255 -21.45 -15.31 9.91
C ILE A 255 -22.00 -16.74 10.04
N SER A 256 -22.52 -17.32 8.96
CA SER A 256 -22.97 -18.72 8.92
C SER A 256 -21.84 -19.70 9.27
N GLY A 257 -20.64 -19.47 8.72
CA GLY A 257 -19.46 -20.28 8.99
C GLY A 257 -18.97 -20.18 10.43
N LEU A 258 -19.05 -19.01 11.06
CA LEU A 258 -18.79 -18.85 12.49
C LEU A 258 -19.76 -19.70 13.33
N TRP A 259 -21.05 -19.64 13.01
CA TRP A 259 -22.06 -20.42 13.73
C TRP A 259 -21.83 -21.93 13.58
N LEU A 260 -21.59 -22.41 12.36
CA LEU A 260 -21.29 -23.83 12.09
C LEU A 260 -20.02 -24.30 12.79
N SER A 261 -18.98 -23.47 12.78
CA SER A 261 -17.72 -23.74 13.47
C SER A 261 -17.91 -23.85 14.97
N TYR A 262 -18.85 -23.08 15.54
CA TYR A 262 -19.21 -23.20 16.94
C TYR A 262 -20.11 -24.41 17.20
N ALA A 263 -21.05 -24.74 16.32
CA ALA A 263 -22.01 -25.83 16.51
C ALA A 263 -21.32 -27.21 16.48
N ASP A 264 -20.47 -27.49 15.51
CA ASP A 264 -19.80 -28.78 15.34
C ASP A 264 -18.56 -28.90 16.27
N PRO A 265 -18.55 -29.84 17.25
CA PRO A 265 -17.41 -30.03 18.15
C PRO A 265 -16.07 -30.33 17.46
N ALA A 266 -16.10 -31.04 16.32
CA ALA A 266 -14.90 -31.41 15.58
C ALA A 266 -14.26 -30.19 14.90
N LEU A 267 -15.09 -29.31 14.31
CA LEU A 267 -14.63 -28.05 13.73
C LEU A 267 -14.23 -27.06 14.82
N ARG A 268 -15.03 -26.96 15.89
CA ARG A 268 -14.83 -26.04 17.01
C ARG A 268 -13.43 -26.10 17.59
N THR A 269 -12.95 -27.31 17.87
CA THR A 269 -11.61 -27.53 18.43
C THR A 269 -10.50 -26.98 17.52
N ARG A 270 -10.70 -27.03 16.20
CA ARG A 270 -9.72 -26.61 15.20
C ARG A 270 -9.81 -25.13 14.84
N THR A 271 -11.00 -24.53 14.90
CA THR A 271 -11.27 -23.16 14.42
C THR A 271 -11.34 -22.11 15.52
N ILE A 272 -11.68 -22.47 16.76
CA ILE A 272 -11.74 -21.51 17.89
C ILE A 272 -10.44 -20.71 18.08
N PRO A 273 -9.24 -21.31 18.05
CA PRO A 273 -8.00 -20.54 18.18
C PRO A 273 -7.84 -19.47 17.09
N LEU A 274 -8.33 -19.74 15.87
CA LEU A 274 -8.31 -18.78 14.77
C LEU A 274 -9.33 -17.65 14.98
N LEU A 275 -10.50 -17.96 15.57
CA LEU A 275 -11.48 -16.95 15.94
C LEU A 275 -10.95 -16.01 17.04
N TYR A 276 -10.28 -16.56 18.04
CA TYR A 276 -9.62 -15.75 19.08
C TYR A 276 -8.48 -14.91 18.51
N LEU A 277 -7.72 -15.42 17.55
CA LEU A 277 -6.72 -14.63 16.82
C LEU A 277 -7.37 -13.44 16.09
N LEU A 278 -8.46 -13.68 15.33
CA LEU A 278 -9.19 -12.61 14.65
C LEU A 278 -9.66 -11.54 15.65
N ALA A 279 -10.30 -11.97 16.74
CA ALA A 279 -10.79 -11.06 17.78
C ALA A 279 -9.64 -10.26 18.42
N PHE A 280 -8.52 -10.91 18.74
CA PHE A 280 -7.36 -10.26 19.34
C PHE A 280 -6.76 -9.19 18.41
N VAL A 281 -6.46 -9.53 17.15
CA VAL A 281 -5.82 -8.59 16.21
C VAL A 281 -6.75 -7.41 15.93
N ILE A 282 -8.05 -7.66 15.69
CA ILE A 282 -9.03 -6.58 15.47
C ILE A 282 -9.12 -5.69 16.72
N SER A 283 -9.11 -6.26 17.93
CA SER A 283 -9.18 -5.47 19.16
C SER A 283 -7.96 -4.59 19.33
N VAL A 284 -6.75 -5.13 19.13
CA VAL A 284 -5.49 -4.37 19.24
C VAL A 284 -5.45 -3.24 18.20
N TYR A 285 -5.78 -3.52 16.94
CA TYR A 285 -5.78 -2.49 15.90
C TYR A 285 -6.90 -1.46 16.09
N SER A 286 -8.01 -1.83 16.73
CA SER A 286 -9.11 -0.89 17.04
C SER A 286 -8.70 0.20 18.03
N LEU A 287 -7.66 -0.04 18.84
CA LEU A 287 -7.09 0.95 19.77
C LEU A 287 -6.29 2.05 19.05
N LEU A 288 -5.85 1.80 17.81
CA LEU A 288 -5.08 2.78 17.05
C LEU A 288 -6.02 3.83 16.43
N PRO A 289 -5.74 5.15 16.57
CA PRO A 289 -6.59 6.19 16.01
C PRO A 289 -6.73 6.11 14.49
N HIS A 290 -5.60 5.96 13.79
CA HIS A 290 -5.55 5.82 12.34
C HIS A 290 -5.80 4.36 11.91
N LYS A 291 -6.63 4.17 10.89
CA LYS A 291 -7.10 2.85 10.45
C LYS A 291 -7.20 2.82 8.94
N GLU A 292 -6.86 1.68 8.34
CA GLU A 292 -6.98 1.44 6.91
C GLU A 292 -7.46 0.01 6.65
N PHE A 293 -8.22 -0.20 5.57
CA PHE A 293 -8.72 -1.54 5.21
C PHE A 293 -7.58 -2.54 5.03
N ARG A 294 -6.47 -2.12 4.41
CA ARG A 294 -5.32 -2.98 4.11
C ARG A 294 -4.55 -3.43 5.36
N PHE A 295 -4.67 -2.75 6.50
CA PHE A 295 -3.95 -3.15 7.72
C PHE A 295 -4.44 -4.49 8.26
N ILE A 296 -5.73 -4.82 8.07
CA ILE A 296 -6.30 -6.12 8.46
C ILE A 296 -6.33 -7.14 7.31
N TYR A 297 -5.73 -6.83 6.15
CA TYR A 297 -5.64 -7.75 5.02
C TYR A 297 -4.97 -9.10 5.37
N PRO A 298 -3.94 -9.16 6.24
CA PRO A 298 -3.36 -10.44 6.68
C PRO A 298 -4.35 -11.41 7.36
N LEU A 299 -5.51 -10.91 7.81
CA LEU A 299 -6.58 -11.72 8.39
C LEU A 299 -7.50 -12.34 7.33
N LEU A 300 -7.49 -11.82 6.09
CA LEU A 300 -8.43 -12.25 5.04
C LEU A 300 -8.42 -13.75 4.76
N PRO A 301 -7.27 -14.47 4.71
CA PRO A 301 -7.26 -15.92 4.53
C PRO A 301 -8.10 -16.67 5.59
N ILE A 302 -8.09 -16.20 6.84
CA ILE A 302 -8.88 -16.78 7.93
C ILE A 302 -10.36 -16.37 7.81
N LEU A 303 -10.63 -15.12 7.44
CA LEU A 303 -12.01 -14.66 7.19
C LEU A 303 -12.67 -15.45 6.05
N LEU A 304 -11.95 -15.69 4.95
CA LEU A 304 -12.43 -16.49 3.83
C LEU A 304 -12.54 -17.98 4.17
N LEU A 305 -11.71 -18.51 5.08
CA LEU A 305 -11.89 -19.87 5.62
C LEU A 305 -13.28 -20.02 6.25
N PHE A 306 -13.68 -19.11 7.16
CA PHE A 306 -15.00 -19.14 7.76
C PHE A 306 -16.12 -18.95 6.73
N ALA A 307 -15.99 -17.99 5.80
CA ALA A 307 -16.97 -17.82 4.72
C ALA A 307 -17.12 -19.08 3.85
N SER A 308 -16.02 -19.80 3.59
CA SER A 308 -16.01 -21.04 2.83
C SER A 308 -16.71 -22.19 3.57
N ILE A 309 -16.59 -22.26 4.89
CA ILE A 309 -17.31 -23.23 5.73
C ILE A 309 -18.82 -23.00 5.58
N GLY A 310 -19.26 -21.73 5.67
CA GLY A 310 -20.65 -21.36 5.42
C GLY A 310 -21.13 -21.75 4.03
N LEU A 311 -20.36 -21.40 2.99
CA LEU A 311 -20.68 -21.73 1.60
C LEU A 311 -20.77 -23.25 1.36
N HIS A 312 -19.85 -24.03 1.93
CA HIS A 312 -19.80 -25.47 1.74
C HIS A 312 -21.02 -26.20 2.31
N ASN A 313 -21.55 -25.72 3.44
CA ASN A 313 -22.66 -26.37 4.13
C ASN A 313 -24.04 -25.97 3.60
N LEU A 314 -24.12 -25.08 2.59
CA LEU A 314 -25.37 -24.82 1.89
C LEU A 314 -25.81 -26.03 1.06
N SER A 315 -27.13 -26.25 0.97
CA SER A 315 -27.71 -27.22 0.03
C SER A 315 -27.26 -26.92 -1.42
N PRO A 316 -27.20 -27.91 -2.33
CA PRO A 316 -26.68 -27.73 -3.67
C PRO A 316 -27.27 -26.54 -4.45
N LYS A 317 -28.60 -26.35 -4.38
CA LYS A 317 -29.29 -25.22 -5.02
C LYS A 317 -28.84 -23.87 -4.46
N HIS A 318 -28.87 -23.72 -3.13
CA HIS A 318 -28.47 -22.48 -2.46
C HIS A 318 -26.98 -22.19 -2.61
N LYS A 319 -26.12 -23.22 -2.62
CA LYS A 319 -24.69 -23.09 -2.87
C LYS A 319 -24.43 -22.52 -4.26
N TRP A 320 -25.08 -23.09 -5.29
CA TRP A 320 -24.95 -22.59 -6.66
C TRP A 320 -25.43 -21.14 -6.77
N LEU A 321 -26.60 -20.81 -6.20
CA LEU A 321 -27.12 -19.44 -6.19
C LEU A 321 -26.18 -18.46 -5.48
N ALA A 322 -25.62 -18.86 -4.33
CA ALA A 322 -24.65 -18.06 -3.59
C ALA A 322 -23.36 -17.84 -4.40
N MET A 323 -22.84 -18.87 -5.07
CA MET A 323 -21.66 -18.72 -5.94
C MET A 323 -21.92 -17.76 -7.10
N VAL A 324 -23.09 -17.86 -7.76
CA VAL A 324 -23.49 -16.92 -8.81
C VAL A 324 -23.58 -15.51 -8.27
N ALA A 325 -24.24 -15.31 -7.11
CA ALA A 325 -24.37 -13.99 -6.48
C ALA A 325 -23.01 -13.40 -6.07
N LEU A 326 -22.08 -14.22 -5.55
CA LEU A 326 -20.73 -13.80 -5.20
C LEU A 326 -19.95 -13.34 -6.44
N VAL A 327 -20.00 -14.10 -7.54
CA VAL A 327 -19.37 -13.72 -8.80
C VAL A 327 -19.96 -12.41 -9.33
N MET A 328 -21.29 -12.30 -9.38
CA MET A 328 -21.99 -11.12 -9.92
C MET A 328 -21.75 -9.85 -9.11
N THR A 329 -21.44 -9.96 -7.82
CA THR A 329 -21.21 -8.78 -6.96
C THR A 329 -19.72 -8.45 -6.82
N ASN A 330 -18.84 -9.44 -6.72
CA ASN A 330 -17.41 -9.20 -6.49
C ASN A 330 -16.60 -9.01 -7.78
N ILE A 331 -16.84 -9.80 -8.83
CA ILE A 331 -16.00 -9.74 -10.04
C ILE A 331 -16.18 -8.40 -10.76
N PRO A 332 -17.40 -7.88 -11.00
CA PRO A 332 -17.56 -6.55 -11.59
C PRO A 332 -16.92 -5.46 -10.73
N MET A 333 -17.03 -5.53 -9.40
CA MET A 333 -16.41 -4.56 -8.48
C MET A 333 -14.88 -4.63 -8.54
N ALA A 334 -14.30 -5.84 -8.62
CA ALA A 334 -12.86 -6.05 -8.79
C ALA A 334 -12.36 -5.50 -10.11
N LEU A 335 -13.04 -5.79 -11.22
CA LEU A 335 -12.68 -5.26 -12.52
C LEU A 335 -12.80 -3.74 -12.54
N TYR A 336 -13.90 -3.18 -12.01
CA TYR A 336 -14.11 -1.73 -11.92
C TYR A 336 -12.98 -1.04 -11.17
N THR A 337 -12.67 -1.51 -9.97
CA THR A 337 -11.66 -0.89 -9.08
C THR A 337 -10.21 -1.13 -9.50
N SER A 338 -9.96 -2.12 -10.35
CA SER A 338 -8.61 -2.43 -10.85
C SER A 338 -8.33 -1.84 -12.24
N ILE A 339 -9.36 -1.56 -13.04
CA ILE A 339 -9.19 -1.12 -14.44
C ILE A 339 -9.65 0.33 -14.66
N TRP A 340 -10.77 0.75 -14.07
CA TRP A 340 -11.39 2.05 -14.39
C TRP A 340 -11.31 3.08 -13.26
N HIS A 341 -11.48 2.66 -12.01
CA HIS A 341 -11.47 3.59 -10.89
C HIS A 341 -10.08 4.20 -10.68
N GLN A 342 -10.00 5.53 -10.66
CA GLN A 342 -8.76 6.30 -10.51
C GLN A 342 -7.72 5.97 -11.59
N ARG A 343 -8.17 5.76 -12.84
CA ARG A 343 -7.28 5.42 -13.97
C ARG A 343 -6.50 6.62 -14.50
N GLY A 344 -7.11 7.80 -14.50
CA GLY A 344 -6.57 9.01 -15.13
C GLY A 344 -5.18 9.42 -14.60
N VAL A 345 -4.91 9.17 -13.32
CA VAL A 345 -3.59 9.44 -12.71
C VAL A 345 -2.48 8.54 -13.24
N VAL A 346 -2.80 7.36 -13.78
CA VAL A 346 -1.82 6.49 -14.45
C VAL A 346 -1.69 6.91 -15.92
N ASP A 347 -2.81 7.13 -16.60
CA ASP A 347 -2.81 7.49 -18.02
C ASP A 347 -2.09 8.81 -18.29
N VAL A 348 -2.20 9.80 -17.41
CA VAL A 348 -1.44 11.05 -17.54
C VAL A 348 0.07 10.83 -17.45
N MET A 349 0.53 9.91 -16.59
CA MET A 349 1.96 9.60 -16.48
C MET A 349 2.48 8.88 -17.72
N ARG A 350 1.65 8.03 -18.34
CA ARG A 350 1.99 7.42 -19.64
C ARG A 350 2.09 8.47 -20.73
N TRP A 351 1.16 9.43 -20.75
CA TRP A 351 1.18 10.54 -21.70
C TRP A 351 2.43 11.42 -21.53
N VAL A 352 2.82 11.74 -20.30
CA VAL A 352 4.07 12.48 -19.99
C VAL A 352 5.28 11.67 -20.46
N ARG A 353 5.33 10.35 -20.18
CA ARG A 353 6.45 9.50 -20.63
C ARG A 353 6.61 9.51 -22.14
N GLU A 354 5.51 9.40 -22.89
CA GLU A 354 5.55 9.37 -24.37
C GLU A 354 5.99 10.69 -25.00
N ARG A 355 5.87 11.80 -24.26
CA ARG A 355 6.18 13.16 -24.72
C ARG A 355 7.35 13.78 -23.97
N ALA A 356 8.10 12.98 -23.24
CA ALA A 356 9.29 13.40 -22.51
C ALA A 356 10.29 14.01 -23.50
N GLN A 357 10.65 15.27 -23.25
CA GLN A 357 11.62 16.03 -24.05
C GLN A 357 12.48 16.90 -23.11
N PRO A 358 13.73 17.22 -23.51
CA PRO A 358 14.58 18.14 -22.76
C PRO A 358 13.88 19.48 -22.48
N GLY A 359 13.91 19.91 -21.22
CA GLY A 359 13.31 21.18 -20.79
C GLY A 359 11.80 21.11 -20.50
N MET A 360 11.19 19.92 -20.59
CA MET A 360 9.81 19.72 -20.14
C MET A 360 9.76 19.79 -18.61
N GLU A 361 9.05 20.80 -18.10
CA GLU A 361 8.73 20.97 -16.68
C GLU A 361 7.25 20.69 -16.45
N VAL A 362 6.93 19.68 -15.64
CA VAL A 362 5.57 19.24 -15.35
C VAL A 362 5.29 19.39 -13.87
N GLU A 363 4.33 20.25 -13.53
CA GLU A 363 3.91 20.47 -12.15
C GLU A 363 2.52 19.89 -11.88
N PHE A 364 2.46 19.03 -10.87
CA PHE A 364 1.26 18.31 -10.45
C PHE A 364 0.57 19.09 -9.31
N LEU A 365 -0.43 19.89 -9.69
CA LEU A 365 -1.31 20.64 -8.79
C LEU A 365 -2.50 19.76 -8.37
N MET A 366 -2.20 18.73 -7.58
CA MET A 366 -3.16 17.72 -7.14
C MET A 366 -2.77 17.23 -5.74
N PRO A 367 -3.67 16.58 -4.98
CA PRO A 367 -3.32 16.07 -3.66
C PRO A 367 -2.11 15.12 -3.76
N CYS A 368 -1.30 15.10 -2.72
CA CYS A 368 -0.04 14.37 -2.72
C CYS A 368 -0.23 12.88 -3.00
N HIS A 369 0.80 12.25 -3.59
CA HIS A 369 0.79 10.84 -3.95
C HIS A 369 -0.40 10.40 -4.83
N SER A 370 -0.96 11.33 -5.63
CA SER A 370 -2.04 11.00 -6.57
C SER A 370 -1.55 10.23 -7.79
N THR A 371 -0.31 10.44 -8.25
CA THR A 371 0.26 9.80 -9.44
C THR A 371 1.45 8.89 -9.09
N PRO A 372 1.72 7.85 -9.91
CA PRO A 372 2.85 6.94 -9.71
C PRO A 372 4.23 7.55 -10.01
N TRP A 373 4.29 8.78 -10.53
CA TRP A 373 5.51 9.59 -10.69
C TRP A 373 6.67 8.83 -11.36
N TYR A 374 7.86 8.79 -10.73
CA TYR A 374 9.04 8.10 -11.27
C TYR A 374 8.92 6.57 -11.41
N SER A 375 7.83 5.95 -10.94
CA SER A 375 7.58 4.53 -11.24
C SER A 375 7.01 4.33 -12.65
N GLU A 376 6.51 5.38 -13.31
CA GLU A 376 6.06 5.35 -14.71
C GLU A 376 6.94 6.18 -15.64
N VAL A 377 7.48 7.31 -15.19
CA VAL A 377 8.37 8.17 -16.00
C VAL A 377 9.81 7.98 -15.52
N HIS A 378 10.70 7.43 -16.37
CA HIS A 378 12.11 7.21 -16.01
C HIS A 378 13.09 8.09 -16.79
N ASP A 379 12.58 9.09 -17.49
CA ASP A 379 13.41 10.06 -18.18
C ASP A 379 13.96 11.08 -17.18
N LYS A 380 15.24 11.44 -17.35
CA LYS A 380 15.91 12.44 -16.51
C LYS A 380 15.81 13.85 -17.07
N GLU A 381 15.41 13.96 -18.33
CA GLU A 381 15.35 15.24 -19.03
C GLU A 381 14.02 15.98 -18.78
N VAL A 382 13.07 15.30 -18.12
CA VAL A 382 11.81 15.87 -17.64
C VAL A 382 11.93 16.20 -16.15
N ASN A 383 11.65 17.45 -15.79
CA ASN A 383 11.52 17.86 -14.40
C ASN A 383 10.07 17.68 -13.96
N LEU A 384 9.84 16.80 -12.98
CA LEU A 384 8.52 16.59 -12.39
C LEU A 384 8.50 17.21 -11.00
N GLU A 385 7.45 17.95 -10.67
CA GLU A 385 7.23 18.53 -9.34
C GLU A 385 5.80 18.29 -8.86
N PHE A 386 5.58 18.05 -7.57
CA PHE A 386 4.25 17.84 -6.99
C PHE A 386 4.19 18.53 -5.62
N LEU A 387 2.98 18.84 -5.16
CA LEU A 387 2.75 19.44 -3.83
C LEU A 387 3.18 18.47 -2.71
N GLY A 388 3.93 18.94 -1.72
CA GLY A 388 4.33 18.16 -0.54
C GLY A 388 3.21 17.99 0.49
N CYS A 389 3.21 16.85 1.18
CA CYS A 389 2.40 16.59 2.39
C CYS A 389 3.25 16.00 3.51
N GLU A 390 4.45 16.55 3.70
CA GLU A 390 5.30 16.12 4.79
C GLU A 390 4.57 16.27 6.13
N PRO A 391 4.73 15.34 7.08
CA PRO A 391 4.20 15.54 8.42
C PRO A 391 4.99 16.64 9.16
N PRO A 392 4.39 17.28 10.17
CA PRO A 392 5.10 18.28 10.97
C PRO A 392 6.33 17.69 11.64
N LEU A 393 7.43 18.46 11.64
CA LEU A 393 8.63 18.11 12.41
C LEU A 393 8.38 18.22 13.92
N ASP A 394 7.52 19.17 14.32
CA ASP A 394 7.00 19.31 15.69
C ASP A 394 5.52 18.91 15.71
N PRO A 395 5.16 17.70 16.21
CA PRO A 395 3.79 17.23 16.24
C PRO A 395 2.87 18.03 17.19
N THR A 396 3.42 18.98 17.95
CA THR A 396 2.63 19.83 18.86
C THR A 396 2.19 21.16 18.24
N ASP A 397 2.66 21.50 17.03
CA ASP A 397 2.28 22.75 16.36
C ASP A 397 0.84 22.66 15.81
N PRO A 398 -0.13 23.39 16.39
CA PRO A 398 -1.52 23.35 15.93
C PRO A 398 -1.74 24.20 14.67
N THR A 399 -0.76 25.02 14.28
CA THR A 399 -0.83 25.90 13.11
C THR A 399 -0.18 25.30 11.87
N TYR A 400 0.38 24.09 12.00
CA TYR A 400 1.01 23.41 10.89
C TYR A 400 0.02 23.13 9.76
N MET A 401 0.39 23.56 8.56
CA MET A 401 -0.24 23.17 7.31
C MET A 401 0.85 22.69 6.36
N ASP A 402 0.61 21.56 5.70
CA ASP A 402 1.49 21.10 4.64
C ASP A 402 1.33 21.93 3.35
N GLU A 403 2.25 21.76 2.39
CA GLU A 403 2.25 22.55 1.15
C GLU A 403 0.95 22.36 0.36
N ALA A 404 0.40 21.15 0.31
CA ALA A 404 -0.85 20.88 -0.37
C ALA A 404 -2.03 21.54 0.34
N ASP A 405 -2.09 21.51 1.68
CA ASP A 405 -3.16 22.17 2.44
C ASP A 405 -3.08 23.69 2.29
N VAL A 406 -1.88 24.28 2.31
CA VAL A 406 -1.69 25.71 2.01
C VAL A 406 -2.17 26.04 0.59
N PHE A 407 -1.83 25.19 -0.38
CA PHE A 407 -2.30 25.34 -1.76
C PHE A 407 -3.83 25.26 -1.85
N TYR A 408 -4.48 24.26 -1.22
CA TYR A 408 -5.93 24.10 -1.29
C TYR A 408 -6.71 25.14 -0.48
N ALA A 409 -6.06 25.88 0.42
CA ALA A 409 -6.68 26.98 1.17
C ALA A 409 -6.89 28.24 0.32
N ASN A 410 -5.93 28.57 -0.55
CA ASN A 410 -6.08 29.63 -1.57
C ASN A 410 -5.22 29.31 -2.80
N PRO A 411 -5.72 28.45 -3.72
CA PRO A 411 -4.98 28.02 -4.89
C PRO A 411 -4.47 29.16 -5.77
N ARG A 412 -5.29 30.20 -5.97
CA ARG A 412 -4.92 31.30 -6.88
C ARG A 412 -3.75 32.10 -6.34
N ARG A 413 -3.80 32.52 -5.09
CA ARG A 413 -2.71 33.27 -4.44
C ARG A 413 -1.42 32.46 -4.39
N PHE A 414 -1.52 31.18 -4.04
CA PHE A 414 -0.36 30.28 -4.00
C PHE A 414 0.37 30.23 -5.35
N ILE A 415 -0.37 30.12 -6.45
CA ILE A 415 0.19 30.06 -7.80
C ILE A 415 0.86 31.37 -8.20
N LEU A 416 0.20 32.50 -7.92
CA LEU A 416 0.76 33.82 -8.19
C LEU A 416 2.06 34.05 -7.41
N ASP A 417 2.09 33.71 -6.12
CA ASP A 417 3.29 33.85 -5.29
C ASP A 417 4.42 32.90 -5.75
N ARG A 418 4.09 31.65 -6.10
CA ARG A 418 5.06 30.63 -6.53
C ARG A 418 5.74 30.97 -7.85
N PHE A 419 5.02 31.53 -8.82
CA PHE A 419 5.55 31.85 -10.15
C PHE A 419 5.86 33.33 -10.36
N ASN A 420 5.85 34.14 -9.30
CA ASN A 420 6.26 35.53 -9.37
C ASN A 420 7.79 35.65 -9.46
N ARG A 421 8.30 35.89 -10.67
CA ARG A 421 9.75 36.09 -10.95
C ARG A 421 10.40 37.22 -10.14
N SER A 422 9.61 38.17 -9.63
CA SER A 422 10.09 39.28 -8.80
C SER A 422 10.35 38.88 -7.35
N SER A 423 9.89 37.70 -6.93
CA SER A 423 10.13 37.18 -5.59
C SER A 423 11.42 36.36 -5.52
N VAL A 424 12.15 36.45 -4.40
CA VAL A 424 13.41 35.73 -4.18
C VAL A 424 13.25 34.20 -4.25
N GLN A 425 12.02 33.70 -4.06
CA GLN A 425 11.68 32.27 -4.10
C GLN A 425 10.89 31.86 -5.35
N GLY A 426 10.56 32.82 -6.22
CA GLY A 426 9.71 32.61 -7.38
C GLY A 426 10.39 31.80 -8.48
N ARG A 427 9.58 31.04 -9.21
CA ARG A 427 10.05 30.20 -10.31
C ARG A 427 9.44 30.62 -11.64
N ALA A 428 10.05 30.21 -12.74
CA ALA A 428 9.43 30.33 -14.04
C ALA A 428 8.15 29.48 -14.10
N TRP A 429 7.20 29.88 -14.92
CA TRP A 429 6.00 29.09 -15.19
C TRP A 429 6.39 27.76 -15.85
N PRO A 430 5.87 26.62 -15.37
CA PRO A 430 6.20 25.32 -15.93
C PRO A 430 5.58 25.13 -17.30
N THR A 431 6.19 24.29 -18.13
CA THR A 431 5.65 24.01 -19.47
C THR A 431 4.29 23.30 -19.43
N HIS A 432 4.04 22.50 -18.39
CA HIS A 432 2.82 21.71 -18.23
C HIS A 432 2.32 21.75 -16.79
N LEU A 433 1.01 21.93 -16.62
CA LEU A 433 0.32 21.75 -15.35
C LEU A 433 -0.60 20.53 -15.43
N VAL A 434 -0.60 19.72 -14.37
CA VAL A 434 -1.49 18.55 -14.26
C VAL A 434 -2.33 18.68 -13.00
N MET A 435 -3.64 18.53 -13.14
CA MET A 435 -4.58 18.69 -12.02
C MET A 435 -5.85 17.87 -12.20
N PHE A 436 -6.63 17.71 -11.12
CA PHE A 436 -8.00 17.24 -11.23
C PHE A 436 -8.92 18.37 -11.68
N GLU A 437 -9.95 18.04 -12.46
CA GLU A 437 -10.96 18.98 -12.93
C GLU A 437 -11.64 19.77 -11.80
N ALA A 438 -11.79 19.16 -10.61
CA ALA A 438 -12.33 19.83 -9.44
C ALA A 438 -11.60 21.14 -9.11
N LEU A 439 -10.28 21.19 -9.29
CA LEU A 439 -9.47 22.38 -9.00
C LEU A 439 -9.84 23.57 -9.90
N LEU A 440 -10.16 23.33 -11.17
CA LEU A 440 -10.59 24.39 -12.09
C LEU A 440 -12.01 24.91 -11.80
N LYS A 441 -12.79 24.18 -11.01
CA LYS A 441 -14.14 24.58 -10.59
C LYS A 441 -14.15 25.37 -9.29
N MET A 442 -12.99 25.53 -8.64
CA MET A 442 -12.86 26.33 -7.43
C MET A 442 -12.82 27.81 -7.77
N GLU A 443 -13.55 28.58 -6.98
CA GLU A 443 -13.56 30.04 -7.01
C GLU A 443 -13.25 30.51 -5.60
N ASP A 444 -12.18 31.29 -5.46
CA ASP A 444 -11.80 31.92 -4.20
C ASP A 444 -12.13 33.43 -4.25
N GLU A 445 -11.94 34.15 -3.15
CA GLU A 445 -12.11 35.62 -3.11
C GLU A 445 -11.26 36.34 -4.17
N ASP A 446 -10.09 35.77 -4.51
CA ASP A 446 -9.17 36.29 -5.51
C ASP A 446 -9.59 35.93 -6.96
N GLY A 447 -10.63 35.11 -7.14
CA GLY A 447 -11.16 34.66 -8.43
C GLY A 447 -10.89 33.18 -8.73
N SER A 448 -11.21 32.74 -9.96
CA SER A 448 -11.08 31.32 -10.35
C SER A 448 -9.73 31.01 -11.01
N LEU A 449 -9.20 29.80 -10.76
CA LEU A 449 -8.03 29.28 -11.47
C LEU A 449 -8.30 29.06 -12.96
N ARG A 450 -9.54 28.71 -13.32
CA ARG A 450 -9.97 28.64 -14.71
C ARG A 450 -9.81 29.98 -15.40
N GLY A 451 -10.19 31.08 -14.75
CA GLY A 451 -9.98 32.44 -15.24
C GLY A 451 -8.50 32.80 -15.34
N LEU A 452 -7.67 32.38 -14.37
CA LEU A 452 -6.23 32.64 -14.41
C LEU A 452 -5.53 31.93 -15.57
N PHE A 453 -5.77 30.62 -15.72
CA PHE A 453 -5.05 29.82 -16.71
C PHE A 453 -5.64 29.91 -18.12
N LEU A 454 -6.97 29.89 -18.24
CA LEU A 454 -7.67 29.80 -19.53
C LEU A 454 -8.41 31.09 -19.90
N GLY A 455 -8.46 32.09 -19.01
CA GLY A 455 -9.10 33.37 -19.28
C GLY A 455 -8.35 34.09 -20.39
N LYS A 456 -9.08 34.59 -21.38
CA LYS A 456 -8.51 35.31 -22.51
C LYS A 456 -8.02 36.68 -22.03
N GLY A 457 -6.71 36.92 -22.09
CA GLY A 457 -6.14 38.25 -21.86
C GLY A 457 -6.42 39.21 -23.02
N GLU A 458 -5.73 40.35 -23.04
CA GLU A 458 -5.84 41.35 -24.12
C GLU A 458 -5.51 40.76 -25.50
N ASN A 459 -4.63 39.75 -25.54
CA ASN A 459 -4.21 39.04 -26.75
C ASN A 459 -5.20 37.93 -27.19
N GLY A 460 -6.32 37.74 -26.49
CA GLY A 460 -7.37 36.79 -26.85
C GLY A 460 -7.09 35.31 -26.49
N GLU A 461 -5.93 35.02 -25.87
CA GLU A 461 -5.54 33.70 -25.37
C GLU A 461 -5.25 33.74 -23.85
N GLY A 462 -5.39 32.58 -23.19
CA GLY A 462 -4.98 32.40 -21.80
C GLY A 462 -3.53 31.96 -21.67
N ILE A 463 -2.99 32.01 -20.45
CA ILE A 463 -1.61 31.60 -20.13
C ILE A 463 -1.35 30.14 -20.50
N TYR A 464 -2.38 29.31 -20.37
CA TYR A 464 -2.34 27.90 -20.75
C TYR A 464 -3.53 27.54 -21.65
N ARG A 465 -3.39 26.42 -22.35
CA ARG A 465 -4.48 25.72 -23.05
C ARG A 465 -4.61 24.28 -22.58
N GLU A 466 -5.83 23.76 -22.56
CA GLU A 466 -6.05 22.32 -22.31
C GLU A 466 -5.50 21.50 -23.49
N CYS A 467 -4.51 20.66 -23.22
CA CYS A 467 -3.86 19.85 -24.24
C CYS A 467 -4.12 18.34 -24.10
N ALA A 468 -4.54 17.88 -22.92
CA ALA A 468 -5.02 16.52 -22.73
C ALA A 468 -6.01 16.41 -21.57
N ARG A 469 -6.88 15.40 -21.65
CA ARG A 469 -7.85 15.05 -20.61
C ARG A 469 -7.97 13.53 -20.51
N PHE A 470 -7.94 13.02 -19.28
CA PHE A 470 -7.99 11.59 -19.00
C PHE A 470 -9.09 11.28 -17.99
N PHE A 471 -9.95 10.33 -18.34
CA PHE A 471 -10.98 9.85 -17.44
C PHE A 471 -10.36 9.32 -16.14
N ASN A 472 -10.78 9.88 -14.99
CA ASN A 472 -10.27 9.47 -13.70
C ASN A 472 -11.16 8.45 -12.99
N THR A 473 -12.38 8.85 -12.64
CA THR A 473 -13.32 8.02 -11.88
C THR A 473 -14.73 8.62 -11.93
N HIS A 474 -15.76 7.77 -11.81
CA HIS A 474 -17.14 8.22 -11.65
C HIS A 474 -17.40 8.86 -10.27
N PHE A 475 -16.69 8.43 -9.24
CA PHE A 475 -16.85 8.92 -7.87
C PHE A 475 -15.52 8.93 -7.11
N ASN A 476 -15.35 9.87 -6.20
CA ASN A 476 -14.25 9.92 -5.24
C ASN A 476 -14.75 10.54 -3.92
N GLY A 477 -14.33 9.98 -2.78
CA GLY A 477 -14.66 10.51 -1.47
C GLY A 477 -13.95 11.84 -1.18
N ASP A 478 -12.74 12.02 -1.71
CA ASP A 478 -12.03 13.30 -1.67
C ASP A 478 -12.50 14.20 -2.80
N TRP A 479 -13.09 15.34 -2.45
CA TRP A 479 -13.59 16.30 -3.42
C TRP A 479 -12.48 16.87 -4.31
N ARG A 480 -11.24 16.96 -3.79
CA ARG A 480 -10.06 17.43 -4.53
C ARG A 480 -9.68 16.51 -5.69
N ARG A 481 -10.13 15.25 -5.64
CA ARG A 481 -9.84 14.21 -6.65
C ARG A 481 -11.03 13.93 -7.59
N LYS A 482 -12.06 14.78 -7.58
CA LYS A 482 -13.25 14.62 -8.43
C LYS A 482 -13.01 15.12 -9.85
N GLY A 483 -13.69 14.46 -10.79
CA GLY A 483 -13.59 14.74 -12.22
C GLY A 483 -12.32 14.19 -12.85
N ASP A 484 -12.10 14.55 -14.11
CA ASP A 484 -11.01 14.02 -14.93
C ASP A 484 -9.65 14.60 -14.54
N VAL A 485 -8.57 13.93 -14.93
CA VAL A 485 -7.22 14.50 -14.88
C VAL A 485 -6.99 15.32 -16.14
N ILE A 486 -6.67 16.60 -15.97
CA ILE A 486 -6.48 17.57 -17.04
C ILE A 486 -5.00 17.94 -17.11
N VAL A 487 -4.49 18.06 -18.33
CA VAL A 487 -3.16 18.61 -18.62
C VAL A 487 -3.34 19.95 -19.34
N LEU A 488 -2.74 20.98 -18.77
CA LEU A 488 -2.65 22.30 -19.36
C LEU A 488 -1.23 22.51 -19.88
N CYS A 489 -1.10 23.02 -21.11
CA CYS A 489 0.17 23.31 -21.75
C CYS A 489 0.36 24.83 -21.85
N TYR A 490 1.55 25.31 -21.51
CA TYR A 490 1.88 26.74 -21.54
C TYR A 490 1.76 27.29 -22.97
N ASN A 491 1.12 28.44 -23.12
CA ASN A 491 1.08 29.17 -24.38
C ASN A 491 2.31 30.06 -24.45
N ASP A 492 3.22 29.77 -25.37
CA ASP A 492 4.44 30.55 -25.59
C ASP A 492 4.08 31.85 -26.32
N THR A 493 3.52 32.83 -25.60
CA THR A 493 3.09 34.12 -26.17
C THR A 493 4.23 35.13 -26.29
N GLY A 494 5.48 34.77 -25.93
CA GLY A 494 6.66 35.62 -26.13
C GLY A 494 6.72 36.91 -25.30
N GLU A 495 5.78 37.14 -24.37
CA GLU A 495 5.78 38.30 -23.48
C GLU A 495 5.97 37.87 -22.03
N ASP A 496 7.00 38.45 -21.39
CA ASP A 496 7.19 38.38 -19.94
C ASP A 496 6.01 39.08 -19.26
N PHE A 497 5.01 38.30 -18.82
CA PHE A 497 3.89 38.77 -18.02
C PHE A 497 4.36 39.24 -16.63
N VAL A 498 4.94 40.44 -16.57
CA VAL A 498 5.33 41.15 -15.35
C VAL A 498 4.18 42.03 -14.81
N HIS A 499 3.06 42.13 -15.54
CA HIS A 499 1.99 43.06 -15.23
C HIS A 499 0.60 42.42 -15.18
N ILE A 500 0.40 41.44 -14.30
CA ILE A 500 -0.94 41.20 -13.74
C ILE A 500 -0.77 40.96 -12.24
N ALA A 501 -0.75 42.06 -11.50
CA ALA A 501 -0.96 42.14 -10.06
C ALA A 501 -1.93 43.30 -9.81
#